data_AF-A0AAN5Q0U6-F1
#
_entry.id   AF-A0AAN5Q0U6-F1
#
_cell.length_a   1.000
_cell.length_b   1.000
_cell.length_c   1.000
_cell.angle_alpha   90.00
_cell.angle_beta   90.00
_cell.angle_gamma   90.00
#
_symmetry.space_group_name_H-M   'P 1'
#
loop_
_entity.id
_entity.type
_entity.pdbx_description
1 polymer ?
#
loop_
_entity_poly.entity_id
_entity_poly.type
_entity_poly.pdbx_seq_one_letter_code
_entity_poly.pdbx_strand_id
1 'polypeptide(L)'
;MLDHIYLLILNIFLRDQELIVVLAGAESGVELADKLSERYCIDHSNGTALSSCRRNKYEMVQKLGQLHIDVPLTIKSNSTDEFLAWINNNNLFTKGVVIKPLKSAGTDSVHACFNEQELIEAVNQNIGKVNQLNFKNDDLMVQEYLIGTEYVVDSRVLIVII
;
A
#
# COMPACT_ATOMS: atom_id res chain seq x y z
N MET A 1 0.52 5.26 -13.99
CA MET A 1 0.07 6.67 -13.94
C MET A 1 -0.82 6.88 -15.15
N LEU A 2 -2.09 7.29 -14.97
CA LEU A 2 -2.95 7.61 -16.11
C LEU A 2 -2.43 8.90 -16.73
N ASP A 3 -2.05 8.86 -18.01
CA ASP A 3 -1.55 10.04 -18.70
C ASP A 3 -2.58 11.17 -18.69
N HIS A 4 -2.10 12.41 -18.78
CA HIS A 4 -2.93 13.63 -18.78
C HIS A 4 -4.10 13.57 -19.79
N ILE A 5 -3.92 12.82 -20.87
CA ILE A 5 -4.93 12.57 -21.92
C ILE A 5 -6.09 11.71 -21.40
N TYR A 6 -5.83 10.66 -20.62
CA TYR A 6 -6.88 9.79 -20.09
C TYR A 6 -7.76 10.53 -19.08
N LEU A 7 -7.18 11.40 -18.25
CA LEU A 7 -7.94 12.23 -17.32
C LEU A 7 -8.82 13.26 -18.06
N LEU A 8 -8.35 13.78 -19.20
CA LEU A 8 -9.15 14.68 -20.03
C LEU A 8 -10.34 13.95 -20.66
N ILE A 9 -10.11 12.79 -21.26
CA ILE A 9 -11.17 11.94 -21.86
C ILE A 9 -12.19 11.55 -20.80
N LEU A 10 -11.73 11.12 -19.62
CA LEU A 10 -12.61 10.75 -18.53
C LEU A 10 -13.47 11.92 -18.06
N ASN A 11 -12.88 13.12 -17.91
CA ASN A 11 -13.65 14.32 -17.56
C ASN A 11 -14.70 14.67 -18.63
N ILE A 12 -14.37 14.55 -19.92
CA ILE A 12 -15.33 14.80 -21.00
C ILE A 12 -16.48 13.78 -20.93
N PHE A 13 -16.15 12.50 -20.78
CA PHE A 13 -17.13 11.42 -20.71
C PHE A 13 -18.07 11.58 -19.50
N LEU A 14 -17.54 11.94 -18.34
CA LEU A 14 -18.30 12.06 -17.10
C LEU A 14 -19.09 13.37 -16.97
N ARG A 15 -18.79 14.40 -17.77
CA ARG A 15 -19.38 15.75 -17.63
C ARG A 15 -20.90 15.76 -17.70
N ASP A 16 -21.45 14.93 -18.58
CA ASP A 16 -22.90 14.90 -18.87
C ASP A 16 -23.59 13.67 -18.23
N GLN A 17 -22.93 13.01 -17.28
CA GLN A 17 -23.45 11.83 -16.59
C GLN A 17 -23.80 12.17 -15.14
N GLU A 18 -24.93 11.65 -14.68
CA GLU A 18 -25.25 11.63 -13.25
C GLU A 18 -24.54 10.45 -12.59
N LEU A 19 -23.53 10.72 -11.78
CA LEU A 19 -22.75 9.72 -11.07
C LEU A 19 -23.38 9.41 -9.71
N ILE A 20 -23.94 8.20 -9.56
CA ILE A 20 -24.53 7.73 -8.30
C ILE A 20 -23.47 7.09 -7.39
N VAL A 21 -22.51 6.37 -7.97
CA VAL A 21 -21.46 5.67 -7.23
C VAL A 21 -20.20 5.51 -8.08
N VAL A 22 -19.03 5.51 -7.45
CA VAL A 22 -17.76 5.16 -8.09
C VAL A 22 -17.09 4.05 -7.28
N LEU A 23 -16.92 2.89 -7.90
CA LEU A 23 -16.28 1.73 -7.29
C LEU A 23 -14.97 1.41 -8.01
N ALA A 24 -13.89 1.26 -7.26
CA ALA A 24 -12.64 0.75 -7.81
C ALA A 24 -12.77 -0.75 -8.09
N GLY A 25 -12.62 -1.16 -9.35
CA GLY A 25 -12.65 -2.58 -9.73
C GLY A 25 -11.39 -3.36 -9.37
N ALA A 26 -10.29 -2.66 -9.08
CA ALA A 26 -9.02 -3.22 -8.63
C ALA A 26 -8.29 -2.19 -7.75
N GLU A 27 -7.28 -2.63 -7.00
CA GLU A 27 -6.54 -1.77 -6.09
C GLU A 27 -5.83 -0.60 -6.80
N SER A 28 -5.47 -0.74 -8.07
CA SER A 28 -4.89 0.34 -8.89
C SER A 28 -5.84 1.52 -9.10
N GLY A 29 -7.16 1.29 -8.99
CA GLY A 29 -8.21 2.30 -9.19
C GLY A 29 -8.64 3.03 -7.92
N VAL A 30 -8.19 2.62 -6.73
CA VAL A 30 -8.68 3.15 -5.43
C VAL A 30 -8.48 4.66 -5.32
N GLU A 31 -7.27 5.16 -5.56
CA GLU A 31 -6.98 6.59 -5.46
C GLU A 31 -7.75 7.42 -6.49
N LEU A 32 -8.03 6.86 -7.66
CA LEU A 32 -8.85 7.53 -8.67
C LEU A 32 -10.32 7.55 -8.26
N ALA A 33 -10.86 6.44 -7.76
CA ALA A 33 -12.24 6.33 -7.30
C ALA A 33 -12.52 7.32 -6.15
N ASP A 34 -11.59 7.44 -5.21
CA ASP A 34 -11.66 8.41 -4.11
C ASP A 34 -11.70 9.85 -4.64
N LYS A 35 -10.81 10.21 -5.58
CA LYS A 35 -10.77 11.55 -6.19
C LYS A 35 -12.03 11.87 -6.99
N LEU A 36 -12.57 10.91 -7.74
CA LEU A 36 -13.79 11.11 -8.52
C LEU A 36 -14.99 11.26 -7.61
N SER A 37 -15.18 10.34 -6.66
CA SER A 37 -16.31 10.41 -5.73
C SER A 37 -16.31 11.69 -4.90
N GLU A 38 -15.15 12.15 -4.44
CA GLU A 38 -15.02 13.42 -3.73
C GLU A 38 -15.29 14.64 -4.64
N ARG A 39 -14.78 14.63 -5.88
CA ARG A 39 -15.00 15.72 -6.86
C ARG A 39 -16.47 15.88 -7.25
N TYR A 40 -17.19 14.77 -7.37
CA TYR A 40 -18.60 14.76 -7.74
C TYR A 40 -19.55 14.72 -6.53
N CYS A 41 -19.02 14.94 -5.31
CA CYS A 41 -19.80 14.98 -4.08
C CYS A 41 -20.71 13.76 -3.87
N ILE A 42 -20.21 12.57 -4.19
CA ILE A 42 -20.96 11.32 -4.00
C ILE A 42 -21.04 11.02 -2.50
N ASP A 43 -22.25 10.89 -1.98
CA ASP A 43 -22.52 10.65 -0.55
C ASP A 43 -21.82 9.40 0.00
N HIS A 44 -21.72 8.35 -0.82
CA HIS A 44 -21.07 7.09 -0.46
C HIS A 44 -19.63 7.06 -0.99
N SER A 45 -18.73 7.74 -0.27
CA SER A 45 -17.31 7.84 -0.61
C SER A 45 -16.41 7.55 0.60
N ASN A 46 -15.25 6.94 0.35
CA ASN A 46 -14.17 6.85 1.33
C ASN A 46 -13.35 8.16 1.45
N GLY A 47 -13.60 9.13 0.56
CA GLY A 47 -12.88 10.40 0.46
C GLY A 47 -11.39 10.26 0.18
N THR A 48 -10.70 11.37 -0.09
CA THR A 48 -9.27 11.33 -0.39
C THR A 48 -8.38 11.32 0.86
N ALA A 49 -8.93 11.68 2.03
CA ALA A 49 -8.18 11.88 3.28
C ALA A 49 -7.32 10.69 3.74
N LEU A 50 -7.77 9.45 3.49
CA LEU A 50 -7.04 8.21 3.82
C LEU A 50 -6.74 7.35 2.59
N SER A 51 -6.84 7.93 1.40
CA SER A 51 -6.68 7.21 0.13
C SER A 51 -5.30 6.59 -0.02
N SER A 52 -4.26 7.33 0.33
CA SER A 52 -2.88 6.85 0.30
C SER A 52 -2.65 5.72 1.30
N CYS A 53 -3.25 5.77 2.50
CA CYS A 53 -3.17 4.70 3.50
C CYS A 53 -3.78 3.37 3.01
N ARG A 54 -4.73 3.40 2.07
CA ARG A 54 -5.30 2.17 1.47
C ARG A 54 -4.40 1.52 0.42
N ARG A 55 -3.39 2.25 -0.08
CA ARG A 55 -2.51 1.80 -1.18
C ARG A 55 -1.03 1.72 -0.83
N ASN A 56 -0.57 2.53 0.13
CA ASN A 56 0.78 2.52 0.64
C ASN A 56 0.83 1.73 1.95
N LYS A 57 1.47 0.57 1.90
CA LYS A 57 1.58 -0.36 3.04
C LYS A 57 2.29 0.27 4.24
N TYR A 58 3.26 1.16 4.04
CA TYR A 58 3.93 1.84 5.16
C TYR A 58 3.00 2.87 5.82
N GLU A 59 2.32 3.71 5.02
CA GLU A 59 1.35 4.68 5.56
C GLU A 59 0.19 3.98 6.29
N MET A 60 -0.26 2.83 5.77
CA MET A 60 -1.25 1.98 6.43
C MET A 60 -0.80 1.60 7.84
N VAL A 61 0.41 1.04 7.98
CA VAL A 61 0.95 0.62 9.28
C VAL A 61 1.14 1.80 10.22
N GLN A 62 1.68 2.93 9.73
CA GLN A 62 1.82 4.14 10.53
C GLN A 62 0.47 4.64 11.05
N LYS A 63 -0.57 4.63 10.20
CA LYS A 63 -1.90 5.09 10.58
C LYS A 63 -2.57 4.18 11.60
N LEU A 64 -2.45 2.87 11.45
CA LEU A 64 -2.97 1.89 12.40
C LEU A 64 -2.25 1.99 13.76
N GLY A 65 -0.93 2.16 13.75
CA GLY A 65 -0.14 2.36 14.97
C GLY A 65 -0.56 3.63 15.74
N GLN A 66 -0.86 4.74 15.04
CA GLN A 66 -1.40 5.95 15.67
C GLN A 66 -2.77 5.74 16.34
N LEU A 67 -3.51 4.71 15.91
CA LEU A 67 -4.80 4.31 16.48
C LEU A 67 -4.64 3.22 17.56
N HIS A 68 -3.42 2.89 17.97
CA HIS A 68 -3.10 1.85 18.96
C HIS A 68 -3.58 0.45 18.54
N ILE A 69 -3.65 0.20 17.23
CA ILE A 69 -3.86 -1.14 16.69
C ILE A 69 -2.49 -1.81 16.58
N ASP A 70 -2.38 -3.04 17.08
CA ASP A 70 -1.15 -3.82 17.00
C ASP A 70 -0.76 -4.03 15.54
N VAL A 71 0.48 -3.66 15.23
CA VAL A 71 1.07 -3.76 13.89
C VAL A 71 2.47 -4.34 13.99
N PRO A 72 2.95 -5.04 12.94
CA PRO A 72 4.32 -5.52 12.91
C PRO A 72 5.31 -4.36 13.04
N LEU A 73 6.40 -4.56 13.78
CA LEU A 73 7.57 -3.67 13.74
C LEU A 73 7.97 -3.46 12.28
N THR A 74 8.14 -2.20 11.88
CA THR A 74 8.28 -1.81 10.48
C THR A 74 9.27 -0.65 10.32
N ILE A 75 10.11 -0.73 9.29
CA ILE A 75 10.93 0.38 8.78
C ILE A 75 10.68 0.58 7.28
N LYS A 76 10.80 1.83 6.82
CA LYS A 76 10.88 2.20 5.41
C LYS A 76 12.27 2.76 5.14
N SER A 77 12.92 2.28 4.09
CA SER A 77 14.19 2.82 3.61
C SER A 77 14.40 2.47 2.14
N ASN A 78 15.43 3.04 1.54
CA ASN A 78 15.99 2.64 0.26
C ASN A 78 17.45 2.14 0.40
N SER A 79 17.94 2.00 1.63
CA SER A 79 19.31 1.62 1.96
C SER A 79 19.35 0.25 2.63
N THR A 80 20.13 -0.66 2.04
CA THR A 80 20.41 -1.98 2.63
C THR A 80 21.02 -1.86 4.02
N ASP A 81 21.93 -0.91 4.22
CA ASP A 81 22.62 -0.71 5.50
C ASP A 81 21.65 -0.26 6.61
N GLU A 82 20.69 0.61 6.28
CA GLU A 82 19.66 1.03 7.23
C GLU A 82 18.74 -0.14 7.61
N PHE A 83 18.38 -0.99 6.66
CA PHE A 83 17.60 -2.20 6.96
C PHE A 83 18.37 -3.15 7.88
N LEU A 84 19.63 -3.45 7.56
CA LEU A 84 20.45 -4.35 8.38
C LEU A 84 20.66 -3.79 9.80
N ALA A 85 20.97 -2.49 9.92
CA ALA A 85 21.11 -1.85 11.22
C ALA A 85 19.82 -1.94 12.04
N TRP A 86 18.67 -1.67 11.43
CA TRP A 86 17.37 -1.76 12.10
C TRP A 86 17.04 -3.19 12.54
N ILE A 87 17.29 -4.19 11.67
CA ILE A 87 17.05 -5.61 11.97
C ILE A 87 17.92 -6.07 13.13
N ASN A 88 19.21 -5.71 13.11
CA ASN A 88 20.18 -6.10 14.14
C ASN A 88 19.85 -5.45 15.49
N ASN A 89 19.47 -4.16 15.50
CA ASN A 89 19.05 -3.47 16.72
C ASN A 89 17.80 -4.08 17.37
N ASN A 90 16.93 -4.71 16.58
CA ASN A 90 15.69 -5.35 17.05
C ASN A 90 15.78 -6.88 17.15
N ASN A 91 16.95 -7.49 16.84
CA ASN A 91 17.18 -8.94 16.85
C ASN A 91 16.18 -9.77 16.00
N LEU A 92 15.75 -9.25 14.85
CA LEU A 92 14.60 -9.82 14.11
C LEU A 92 14.93 -11.08 13.29
N PHE A 93 16.17 -11.29 12.87
CA PHE A 93 16.54 -12.52 12.12
C PHE A 93 16.34 -13.82 12.91
N THR A 94 16.14 -13.74 14.23
CA THR A 94 15.75 -14.90 15.04
C THR A 94 14.44 -15.54 14.58
N LYS A 95 13.53 -14.75 13.99
CA LYS A 95 12.26 -15.21 13.39
C LYS A 95 12.17 -14.95 11.89
N GLY A 96 12.99 -14.03 11.39
CA GLY A 96 12.99 -13.55 10.02
C GLY A 96 12.28 -12.20 9.87
N VAL A 97 12.34 -11.66 8.66
CA VAL A 97 11.68 -10.43 8.27
C VAL A 97 11.00 -10.59 6.91
N VAL A 98 10.04 -9.71 6.61
CA VAL A 98 9.42 -9.61 5.28
C VAL A 98 9.78 -8.27 4.66
N ILE A 99 10.36 -8.29 3.47
CA ILE A 99 10.61 -7.10 2.65
C ILE A 99 9.62 -7.04 1.47
N LYS A 100 9.09 -5.84 1.20
CA LYS A 100 8.12 -5.62 0.12
C LYS A 100 8.08 -4.15 -0.36
N PRO A 101 7.64 -3.89 -1.59
CA PRO A 101 7.34 -2.54 -2.05
C PRO A 101 6.17 -1.88 -1.30
N LEU A 102 6.24 -0.55 -1.18
CA LEU A 102 5.20 0.26 -0.54
C LEU A 102 3.86 0.19 -1.27
N LYS A 103 3.89 0.33 -2.59
CA LYS A 103 2.74 0.20 -3.49
C LYS A 103 3.02 -0.94 -4.47
N SER A 104 2.18 -1.96 -4.47
CA SER A 104 2.22 -3.06 -5.44
C SER A 104 0.81 -3.67 -5.60
N ALA A 105 0.68 -4.67 -6.46
CA ALA A 105 -0.50 -5.49 -6.69
C ALA A 105 -0.16 -6.96 -6.47
N GLY A 106 -1.11 -7.75 -5.97
CA GLY A 106 -0.87 -9.18 -5.67
C GLY A 106 0.29 -9.43 -4.69
N THR A 107 0.82 -10.64 -4.69
CA THR A 107 2.02 -11.05 -3.92
C THR A 107 3.33 -10.63 -4.60
N ASP A 108 3.27 -9.69 -5.55
CA ASP A 108 4.43 -9.21 -6.30
C ASP A 108 5.50 -8.66 -5.36
N SER A 109 6.74 -9.11 -5.56
CA SER A 109 7.93 -8.58 -4.88
C SER A 109 7.92 -8.69 -3.35
N VAL A 110 7.21 -9.67 -2.78
CA VAL A 110 7.24 -9.95 -1.34
C VAL A 110 8.23 -11.08 -1.06
N HIS A 111 9.22 -10.83 -0.19
CA HIS A 111 10.23 -11.81 0.18
C HIS A 111 10.29 -11.97 1.70
N ALA A 112 10.26 -13.21 2.18
CA ALA A 112 10.65 -13.54 3.55
C ALA A 112 12.17 -13.79 3.56
N CYS A 113 12.87 -13.13 4.47
CA CYS A 113 14.32 -13.20 4.60
C CYS A 113 14.68 -13.60 6.04
N PHE A 114 15.47 -14.65 6.18
CA PHE A 114 15.89 -15.23 7.46
C PHE A 114 17.36 -14.96 7.78
N ASN A 115 18.08 -14.30 6.88
CA ASN A 115 19.46 -13.88 7.07
C ASN A 115 19.78 -12.63 6.23
N GLU A 116 20.96 -12.05 6.47
CA GLU A 116 21.43 -10.83 5.80
C GLU A 116 21.53 -11.01 4.28
N GLN A 117 22.02 -12.16 3.81
CA GLN A 117 22.21 -12.42 2.38
C GLN A 117 20.89 -12.38 1.63
N GLU A 118 19.87 -13.09 2.13
CA GLU A 118 18.52 -13.10 1.55
C GLU A 118 17.91 -11.69 1.50
N LEU A 119 18.14 -10.88 2.54
CA LEU A 119 17.68 -9.49 2.56
C LEU A 119 18.38 -8.65 1.48
N ILE A 120 19.70 -8.75 1.37
CA ILE A 120 20.50 -8.02 0.37
C ILE A 120 20.03 -8.37 -1.04
N GLU A 121 19.83 -9.67 -1.31
CA GLU A 121 19.33 -10.15 -2.60
C GLU A 121 17.93 -9.59 -2.89
N ALA A 122 17.03 -9.63 -1.91
CA ALA A 122 15.68 -9.09 -2.06
C ALA A 122 15.67 -7.56 -2.27
N VAL A 123 16.54 -6.80 -1.59
CA VAL A 123 16.69 -5.35 -1.85
C VAL A 123 17.14 -5.12 -3.29
N ASN A 124 18.20 -5.79 -3.74
CA ASN A 124 18.75 -5.62 -5.09
C ASN A 124 17.76 -6.01 -6.20
N GLN A 125 16.91 -7.00 -5.94
CA GLN A 125 15.87 -7.43 -6.88
C GLN A 125 14.72 -6.42 -7.00
N ASN A 126 14.48 -5.58 -6.00
CA ASN A 126 13.27 -4.77 -5.93
C ASN A 126 13.52 -3.26 -6.00
N ILE A 127 14.57 -2.75 -5.38
CA ILE A 127 14.85 -1.31 -5.34
C ILE A 127 15.15 -0.78 -6.74
N GLY A 128 14.54 0.37 -7.06
CA GLY A 128 14.65 1.01 -8.36
C GLY A 128 14.00 0.27 -9.53
N LYS A 129 13.41 -0.92 -9.31
CA LYS A 129 12.66 -1.65 -10.34
C LYS A 129 11.27 -1.09 -10.50
N VAL A 130 10.72 -1.27 -11.70
CA VAL A 130 9.32 -0.96 -12.01
C VAL A 130 8.48 -2.20 -11.74
N ASN A 131 7.47 -2.07 -10.89
CA ASN A 131 6.58 -3.18 -10.53
C ASN A 131 5.42 -3.36 -11.53
N GLN A 132 4.57 -4.36 -11.31
CA GLN A 132 3.44 -4.67 -12.21
C GLN A 132 2.41 -3.54 -12.36
N LEU A 133 2.37 -2.59 -11.41
CA LEU A 133 1.53 -1.40 -11.47
C LEU A 133 2.22 -0.21 -12.15
N ASN A 134 3.38 -0.43 -12.77
CA ASN A 134 4.20 0.57 -13.43
C ASN A 134 4.69 1.69 -12.47
N PHE A 135 4.84 1.36 -11.18
CA PHE A 135 5.50 2.23 -10.20
C PHE A 135 6.95 1.81 -10.03
N LYS A 136 7.86 2.79 -9.97
CA LYS A 136 9.24 2.54 -9.56
C LYS A 136 9.30 2.42 -8.04
N ASN A 137 9.96 1.39 -7.55
CA ASN A 137 10.18 1.18 -6.11
C ASN A 137 11.36 2.05 -5.64
N ASP A 138 11.12 3.34 -5.37
CA ASP A 138 12.16 4.23 -4.84
C ASP A 138 12.47 3.97 -3.36
N ASP A 139 11.52 3.39 -2.63
CA ASP A 139 11.62 2.94 -1.25
C ASP A 139 11.04 1.52 -1.14
N LEU A 140 11.57 0.74 -0.19
CA LEU A 140 10.99 -0.53 0.26
C LEU A 140 10.60 -0.42 1.73
N MET A 141 9.83 -1.39 2.21
CA MET A 141 9.60 -1.57 3.64
C MET A 141 10.03 -2.97 4.08
N VAL A 142 10.58 -3.04 5.29
CA VAL A 142 10.88 -4.28 6.00
C VAL A 142 9.99 -4.34 7.23
N GLN A 143 9.42 -5.51 7.50
CA GLN A 143 8.62 -5.81 8.68
C GLN A 143 9.13 -7.04 9.41
N GLU A 144 8.91 -7.15 10.71
CA GLU A 144 9.13 -8.42 11.41
C GLU A 144 8.26 -9.54 10.81
N TYR A 145 8.78 -10.76 10.81
CA TYR A 145 8.03 -11.93 10.36
C TYR A 145 7.08 -12.41 11.46
N LEU A 146 5.78 -12.45 11.16
CA LEU A 146 4.76 -12.93 12.08
C LEU A 146 4.52 -14.43 11.90
N ILE A 147 4.47 -15.15 13.02
CA ILE A 147 4.17 -16.60 13.05
C ILE A 147 2.83 -16.80 13.74
N GLY A 148 1.90 -17.44 13.05
CA GLY A 148 0.57 -17.74 13.58
C GLY A 148 -0.42 -18.09 12.48
N THR A 149 -1.69 -18.14 12.85
CA THR A 149 -2.78 -18.33 11.90
C THR A 149 -3.15 -16.99 11.27
N GLU A 150 -3.18 -16.93 9.94
CA GLU A 150 -3.66 -15.79 9.18
C GLU A 150 -5.17 -15.91 8.92
N TYR A 151 -5.88 -14.78 9.02
CA TYR A 151 -7.29 -14.67 8.70
C TYR A 151 -7.51 -13.49 7.75
N VAL A 152 -8.41 -13.66 6.79
CA VAL A 152 -8.92 -12.57 5.94
C VAL A 152 -10.38 -12.33 6.31
N VAL A 153 -10.72 -11.07 6.61
CA VAL A 153 -12.07 -10.67 7.01
C VAL A 153 -12.64 -9.69 5.97
N ASP A 154 -13.63 -10.15 5.22
CA ASP A 154 -14.37 -9.30 4.28
C ASP A 154 -15.53 -8.59 5.00
N SER A 155 -15.51 -7.27 4.98
CA SER A 155 -16.54 -6.44 5.61
C SER A 155 -16.89 -5.22 4.76
N ARG A 156 -18.05 -4.62 5.05
CA ARG A 156 -18.48 -3.33 4.49
C ARG A 156 -18.79 -2.37 5.62
N VAL A 157 -18.40 -1.11 5.48
CA VAL A 157 -18.76 -0.05 6.43
C VAL A 157 -20.02 0.65 5.92
N LEU A 158 -21.08 0.61 6.71
CA LEU A 158 -22.31 1.38 6.45
C LEU A 158 -22.37 2.51 7.48
N ILE A 159 -22.25 3.76 7.02
CA ILE A 159 -22.47 4.93 7.86
C ILE A 159 -23.95 5.29 7.76
N VAL A 160 -24.71 5.06 8.82
CA VAL A 160 -26.10 5.53 8.94
C VAL A 160 -26.06 6.83 9.73
N ILE A 161 -26.34 7.95 9.07
CA ILE A 161 -26.53 9.24 9.73
C ILE A 161 -28.00 9.29 10.17
N ILE A 162 -28.25 9.19 11.48
CA ILE A 162 -29.57 9.34 12.11
C ILE A 162 -29.89 10.81 12.38
#